data_AF-F8IF75-F1
#
_entry.id   AF-F8IF75-F1
#
_cell.length_a   1.000
_cell.length_b   1.000
_cell.length_c   1.000
_cell.angle_alpha   90.00
_cell.angle_beta   90.00
_cell.angle_gamma   90.00
#
_symmetry.space_group_name_H-M   'P 1'
#
loop_
_entity.id
_entity.type
_entity.pdbx_description
1 polymer ?
#
loop_
_entity_poly.entity_id
_entity_poly.type
_entity_poly.pdbx_seq_one_letter_code
_entity_poly.pdbx_strand_id
1 'polypeptide(L)'
;MGCGAPLQSTDERMPGYVPESHLEREDVLCRRCFRIRHYGDFTPVAVDEETYQRQVAAIFDHPGLVLYVVDVFDLAGSLIPSARRFVASSDVIVVVNKVDLLPADVGYEALADWIRGEVRATGVEPLDVAFISAEKRRGVDRLVDRVARETKRPVYVMGMANVGKSTLLNAMVERLSERKQPFTVSRRPGTTLAMSRLEIEGPYGRVELFDTPGLMYTSRVIERLCGDCLKWVVPRSRVRPRVYQLNPGQALFLGGLVRLETLEGERQGIVLYVSNELPVHRTKRERADSFFAEHRYDILKVPCEACADAFVDRRSWLVAAPPRRDADFSLGKRGGDIVLPGLGWIAWTGRRTLARIEAPAWLTLSIRPRLVGVLAHRVQHPQGGGDGP
;
A
#
# COMPACT_ATOMS: atom_id res chain seq x y z
N MET A 1 -14.33 -10.08 -27.16
CA MET A 1 -13.77 -8.70 -27.05
C MET A 1 -12.82 -8.62 -25.86
N GLY A 2 -11.75 -7.81 -25.94
CA GLY A 2 -10.76 -7.64 -24.87
C GLY A 2 -10.87 -6.29 -24.15
N CYS A 3 -9.81 -5.86 -23.46
CA CYS A 3 -9.77 -4.64 -22.64
C CYS A 3 -9.64 -3.33 -23.44
N GLY A 4 -9.40 -3.38 -24.76
CA GLY A 4 -9.32 -2.19 -25.60
C GLY A 4 -7.97 -1.48 -25.66
N ALA A 5 -6.94 -1.99 -24.97
CA ALA A 5 -5.56 -1.49 -25.12
C ALA A 5 -4.99 -1.86 -26.51
N PRO A 6 -4.16 -0.98 -27.13
CA PRO A 6 -3.41 -1.33 -28.34
C PRO A 6 -2.55 -2.57 -28.09
N LEU A 7 -2.56 -3.52 -29.02
CA LEU A 7 -1.74 -4.72 -28.91
C LEU A 7 -0.26 -4.39 -29.14
N GLN A 8 0.61 -5.00 -28.36
CA GLN A 8 2.07 -4.84 -28.45
C GLN A 8 2.78 -6.12 -28.01
N SER A 9 4.01 -6.33 -28.46
CA SER A 9 4.85 -7.50 -28.11
C SER A 9 6.19 -7.11 -27.45
N THR A 10 6.36 -5.85 -27.06
CA THR A 10 7.63 -5.27 -26.60
C THR A 10 7.83 -5.26 -25.09
N ASP A 11 6.80 -4.95 -24.29
CA ASP A 11 6.89 -4.99 -22.82
C ASP A 11 5.79 -5.87 -22.24
N GLU A 12 6.18 -7.02 -21.70
CA GLU A 12 5.24 -7.97 -21.11
C GLU A 12 4.38 -7.40 -19.95
N ARG A 13 4.85 -6.33 -19.30
CA ARG A 13 4.21 -5.73 -18.12
C ARG A 13 3.20 -4.65 -18.48
N MET A 14 3.23 -4.17 -19.72
CA MET A 14 2.34 -3.12 -20.19
C MET A 14 1.01 -3.69 -20.70
N PRO A 15 -0.10 -2.92 -20.58
CA PRO A 15 -1.36 -3.30 -21.21
C PRO A 15 -1.20 -3.63 -22.70
N GLY A 16 -2.00 -4.58 -23.19
CA GLY A 16 -1.97 -4.96 -24.61
C GLY A 16 -0.91 -6.00 -24.98
N TYR A 17 -0.08 -6.46 -24.05
CA TYR A 17 0.95 -7.46 -24.37
C TYR A 17 0.38 -8.76 -24.96
N VAL A 18 0.95 -9.17 -26.09
CA VAL A 18 0.73 -10.43 -26.80
C VAL A 18 2.10 -10.94 -27.28
N PRO A 19 2.44 -12.23 -27.09
CA PRO A 19 3.64 -12.80 -27.70
C PRO A 19 3.65 -12.60 -29.21
N GLU A 20 4.79 -12.26 -29.80
CA GLU A 20 4.89 -11.92 -31.24
C GLU A 20 4.26 -12.98 -32.15
N SER A 21 4.41 -14.26 -31.82
CA SER A 21 3.82 -15.42 -32.51
C SER A 21 2.28 -15.47 -32.52
N HIS A 22 1.60 -14.59 -31.80
CA HIS A 22 0.14 -14.57 -31.64
C HIS A 22 -0.50 -13.27 -32.15
N LEU A 23 0.29 -12.26 -32.58
CA LEU A 23 -0.21 -10.94 -32.99
C LEU A 23 -1.17 -10.98 -34.19
N GLU A 24 -0.97 -11.90 -35.13
CA GLU A 24 -1.73 -11.96 -36.40
C GLU A 24 -3.04 -12.78 -36.32
N ARG A 25 -3.41 -13.29 -35.15
CA ARG A 25 -4.64 -14.09 -35.00
C ARG A 25 -5.88 -13.19 -34.96
N GLU A 26 -6.92 -13.55 -35.72
CA GLU A 26 -8.17 -12.77 -35.84
C GLU A 26 -8.92 -12.55 -34.50
N ASP A 27 -8.73 -13.42 -33.51
CA ASP A 27 -9.36 -13.34 -32.17
C ASP A 27 -8.35 -13.23 -31.02
N VAL A 28 -7.24 -12.51 -31.23
CA VAL A 28 -6.21 -12.39 -30.21
C VAL A 28 -6.66 -11.54 -29.02
N LEU A 29 -6.53 -12.11 -27.82
CA LEU A 29 -6.65 -11.37 -26.56
C LEU A 29 -5.26 -11.11 -26.01
N CYS A 30 -5.03 -9.91 -25.47
CA CYS A 30 -3.81 -9.65 -24.70
C CYS A 30 -3.74 -10.61 -23.50
N ARG A 31 -2.52 -10.88 -23.03
CA ARG A 31 -2.22 -11.85 -21.97
C ARG A 31 -3.13 -11.68 -20.75
N ARG A 32 -3.40 -10.43 -20.35
CA ARG A 32 -4.29 -10.09 -19.23
C ARG A 32 -5.75 -10.46 -19.52
N CYS A 33 -6.29 -10.07 -20.68
CA CYS A 33 -7.67 -10.37 -21.04
C CYS A 33 -7.91 -11.87 -21.16
N PHE A 34 -6.94 -12.59 -21.72
CA PHE A 34 -6.97 -14.04 -21.80
C PHE A 34 -7.05 -14.67 -20.40
N ARG A 35 -6.18 -14.24 -19.47
CA ARG A 35 -6.18 -14.77 -18.09
C ARG A 35 -7.47 -14.49 -17.34
N ILE A 36 -8.02 -13.28 -17.46
CA ILE A 36 -9.29 -12.95 -16.81
C ILE A 36 -10.43 -13.76 -17.42
N ARG A 37 -10.52 -13.85 -18.76
CA ARG A 37 -11.58 -14.60 -19.46
C ARG A 37 -11.58 -16.09 -19.10
N HIS A 38 -10.40 -16.71 -19.05
CA HIS A 38 -10.31 -18.17 -18.86
C HIS A 38 -10.17 -18.60 -17.41
N TYR A 39 -9.59 -17.76 -16.55
CA TYR A 39 -9.25 -18.13 -15.17
C TYR A 39 -9.82 -17.17 -14.11
N GLY A 40 -10.46 -16.07 -14.51
CA GLY A 40 -10.86 -15.01 -13.58
C GLY A 40 -9.68 -14.30 -12.93
N ASP A 41 -8.49 -14.46 -13.50
CA ASP A 41 -7.24 -14.04 -12.88
C ASP A 41 -6.84 -12.63 -13.32
N PHE A 42 -6.99 -11.69 -12.40
CA PHE A 42 -6.59 -10.31 -12.58
C PHE A 42 -5.08 -10.16 -12.39
N THR A 43 -4.40 -9.66 -13.42
CA THR A 43 -3.00 -9.25 -13.31
C THR A 43 -2.89 -7.76 -13.00
N PRO A 44 -1.98 -7.33 -12.11
CA PRO A 44 -1.79 -5.92 -11.81
C PRO A 44 -1.45 -5.09 -13.05
N VAL A 45 -2.08 -3.93 -13.16
CA VAL A 45 -1.73 -2.87 -14.11
C VAL A 45 -1.69 -1.57 -13.34
N ALA A 46 -0.77 -0.69 -13.71
CA ALA A 46 -0.61 0.59 -13.06
C ALA A 46 -0.39 1.71 -14.07
N VAL A 47 -0.82 2.92 -13.72
CA VAL A 47 -0.72 4.13 -14.54
C VAL A 47 -0.36 5.32 -13.65
N ASP A 48 0.23 6.35 -14.24
CA ASP A 48 0.49 7.63 -13.57
C ASP A 48 -0.80 8.39 -13.27
N GLU A 49 -0.70 9.47 -12.47
CA GLU A 49 -1.85 10.25 -12.02
C GLU A 49 -2.60 10.97 -13.15
N GLU A 50 -1.91 11.56 -14.12
CA GLU A 50 -2.55 12.31 -15.21
C GLU A 50 -3.36 11.36 -16.11
N THR A 51 -2.76 10.21 -16.42
CA THR A 51 -3.39 9.13 -17.14
C THR A 51 -4.56 8.56 -16.34
N TYR A 52 -4.39 8.31 -15.04
CA TYR A 52 -5.47 7.85 -14.16
C TYR A 52 -6.64 8.84 -14.14
N GLN A 53 -6.40 10.13 -13.92
CA GLN A 53 -7.44 11.17 -13.89
C GLN A 53 -8.27 11.22 -15.18
N ARG A 54 -7.61 11.30 -16.34
CA ARG A 54 -8.28 11.34 -17.64
C ARG A 54 -9.17 10.11 -17.86
N GLN A 55 -8.73 8.96 -17.37
CA GLN A 55 -9.37 7.70 -17.70
C GLN A 55 -10.40 7.24 -16.66
N VAL A 56 -10.28 7.71 -15.41
CA VAL A 56 -11.16 7.34 -14.29
C VAL A 56 -12.35 8.26 -14.16
N ALA A 57 -12.26 9.52 -14.61
CA ALA A 57 -13.40 10.44 -14.67
C ALA A 57 -14.61 9.82 -15.38
N ALA A 58 -14.39 9.17 -16.53
CA ALA A 58 -15.43 8.48 -17.31
C ALA A 58 -15.99 7.19 -16.65
N ILE A 59 -15.34 6.67 -15.61
CA ILE A 59 -15.80 5.48 -14.89
C ILE A 59 -16.96 5.86 -13.97
N PHE A 60 -16.82 6.99 -13.29
CA PHE A 60 -17.72 7.44 -12.24
C PHE A 60 -18.94 8.22 -12.70
N ASP A 61 -19.13 8.35 -14.02
CA ASP A 61 -20.39 8.83 -14.60
C ASP A 61 -21.61 7.96 -14.21
N HIS A 62 -21.38 6.73 -13.71
CA HIS A 62 -22.42 5.86 -13.17
C HIS A 62 -22.10 5.56 -11.70
N PRO A 63 -22.83 6.16 -10.75
CA PRO A 63 -22.61 5.90 -9.33
C PRO A 63 -22.79 4.43 -8.98
N GLY A 64 -21.86 3.90 -8.18
CA GLY A 64 -21.85 2.49 -7.76
C GLY A 64 -21.39 2.32 -6.32
N LEU A 65 -20.82 1.15 -6.04
CA LEU A 65 -20.05 0.91 -4.82
C LEU A 65 -18.55 0.90 -5.16
N VAL A 66 -17.75 1.68 -4.46
CA VAL A 66 -16.29 1.68 -4.57
C VAL A 66 -15.69 0.91 -3.40
N LEU A 67 -14.96 -0.14 -3.71
CA LEU A 67 -14.04 -0.80 -2.80
C LEU A 67 -12.69 -0.09 -2.90
N TYR A 68 -12.47 0.85 -1.97
CA TYR A 68 -11.25 1.62 -1.93
C TYR A 68 -10.17 0.88 -1.13
N VAL A 69 -9.29 0.19 -1.84
CA VAL A 69 -8.26 -0.68 -1.26
C VAL A 69 -7.04 0.12 -0.83
N VAL A 70 -6.67 -0.02 0.45
CA VAL A 70 -5.48 0.59 1.07
C VAL A 70 -4.59 -0.50 1.67
N ASP A 71 -3.28 -0.26 1.69
CA ASP A 71 -2.31 -1.18 2.28
C ASP A 71 -2.05 -0.75 3.74
N VAL A 72 -2.33 -1.63 4.70
CA VAL A 72 -2.16 -1.33 6.12
C VAL A 72 -0.71 -0.99 6.49
N PHE A 73 0.26 -1.52 5.74
CA PHE A 73 1.67 -1.30 6.00
C PHE A 73 2.19 0.00 5.36
N ASP A 74 1.45 0.55 4.41
CA ASP A 74 1.77 1.77 3.66
C ASP A 74 0.55 2.70 3.58
N LEU A 75 -0.10 2.97 4.72
CA LEU A 75 -1.35 3.76 4.75
C LEU A 75 -1.18 5.17 4.16
N ALA A 76 -0.12 5.89 4.55
CA ALA A 76 0.13 7.24 4.02
C ALA A 76 0.43 7.22 2.50
N GLY A 77 1.04 6.14 2.00
CA GLY A 77 1.31 5.96 0.58
C GLY A 77 0.15 5.36 -0.21
N SER A 78 -0.88 4.82 0.45
CA SER A 78 -2.05 4.20 -0.19
C SER A 78 -3.33 5.04 -0.11
N LEU A 79 -3.37 6.01 0.82
CA LEU A 79 -4.38 7.05 0.88
C LEU A 79 -4.14 8.09 -0.22
N ILE A 80 -5.15 8.31 -1.05
CA ILE A 80 -5.10 9.15 -2.25
C ILE A 80 -5.60 10.53 -1.83
N PRO A 81 -4.75 11.58 -1.85
CA PRO A 81 -5.12 12.90 -1.35
C PRO A 81 -6.37 13.49 -2.02
N SER A 82 -6.59 13.15 -3.29
CA SER A 82 -7.74 13.61 -4.08
C SER A 82 -8.80 12.53 -4.31
N ALA A 83 -9.01 11.62 -3.34
CA ALA A 83 -9.93 10.47 -3.50
C ALA A 83 -11.33 10.86 -3.99
N ARG A 84 -11.90 11.99 -3.53
CA ARG A 84 -13.22 12.49 -3.98
C ARG A 84 -13.33 12.65 -5.50
N ARG A 85 -12.27 13.06 -6.18
CA ARG A 85 -12.24 13.21 -7.65
C ARG A 85 -12.44 11.89 -8.38
N PHE A 86 -12.13 10.78 -7.71
CA PHE A 86 -12.15 9.43 -8.24
C PHE A 86 -13.25 8.57 -7.65
N VAL A 87 -14.19 9.10 -6.88
CA VAL A 87 -15.35 8.31 -6.41
C VAL A 87 -16.69 8.98 -6.72
N ALA A 88 -16.66 10.27 -7.07
CA ALA A 88 -17.83 11.09 -7.37
C ALA A 88 -18.92 10.93 -6.30
N SER A 89 -20.14 10.54 -6.68
CA SER A 89 -21.26 10.28 -5.77
C SER A 89 -21.46 8.79 -5.45
N SER A 90 -20.43 7.96 -5.67
CA SER A 90 -20.49 6.53 -5.34
C SER A 90 -20.35 6.31 -3.84
N ASP A 91 -20.97 5.25 -3.34
CA ASP A 91 -20.74 4.77 -1.98
C ASP A 91 -19.32 4.22 -1.86
N VAL A 92 -18.65 4.44 -0.74
CA VAL A 92 -17.27 3.98 -0.54
C VAL A 92 -17.18 3.06 0.66
N ILE A 93 -16.58 1.88 0.47
CA ILE A 93 -16.08 1.04 1.56
C ILE A 93 -14.56 1.04 1.47
N VAL A 94 -13.89 1.43 2.55
CA VAL A 94 -12.42 1.38 2.61
C VAL A 94 -12.02 -0.04 2.97
N VAL A 95 -11.24 -0.69 2.12
CA VAL A 95 -10.77 -2.06 2.30
C VAL A 95 -9.30 -2.02 2.70
N VAL A 96 -9.03 -2.15 3.98
CA VAL A 96 -7.68 -2.21 4.56
C VAL A 96 -7.13 -3.62 4.37
N ASN A 97 -6.24 -3.77 3.41
CA ASN A 97 -5.67 -5.06 3.02
C ASN A 97 -4.32 -5.33 3.70
N LYS A 98 -3.86 -6.59 3.61
CA LYS A 98 -2.60 -7.11 4.15
C LYS A 98 -2.48 -7.01 5.67
N VAL A 99 -3.61 -7.12 6.38
CA VAL A 99 -3.63 -7.06 7.86
C VAL A 99 -2.85 -8.19 8.53
N ASP A 100 -2.53 -9.26 7.80
CA ASP A 100 -1.64 -10.33 8.24
C ASP A 100 -0.18 -9.90 8.42
N LEU A 101 0.22 -8.78 7.80
CA LEU A 101 1.56 -8.19 7.97
C LEU A 101 1.73 -7.49 9.32
N LEU A 102 0.63 -7.07 9.96
CA LEU A 102 0.69 -6.45 11.28
C LEU A 102 1.11 -7.47 12.36
N PRO A 103 1.75 -7.02 13.44
CA PRO A 103 2.00 -7.84 14.63
C PRO A 103 0.71 -8.49 15.17
N ALA A 104 0.86 -9.57 15.93
CA ALA A 104 -0.28 -10.24 16.56
C ALA A 104 -1.04 -9.31 17.54
N ASP A 105 -2.32 -9.62 17.76
CA ASP A 105 -3.18 -9.03 18.81
C ASP A 105 -3.41 -7.51 18.69
N VAL A 106 -3.42 -7.02 17.46
CA VAL A 106 -3.80 -5.65 17.10
C VAL A 106 -5.32 -5.59 16.90
N GLY A 107 -6.01 -4.84 17.75
CA GLY A 107 -7.39 -4.41 17.54
C GLY A 107 -7.45 -3.26 16.54
N TYR A 108 -8.46 -3.26 15.66
CA TYR A 108 -8.53 -2.34 14.53
C TYR A 108 -9.43 -1.11 14.74
N GLU A 109 -10.09 -0.97 15.88
CA GLU A 109 -11.12 0.05 16.10
C GLU A 109 -10.59 1.48 15.93
N ALA A 110 -9.57 1.86 16.70
CA ALA A 110 -8.97 3.20 16.60
C ALA A 110 -8.29 3.44 15.24
N LEU A 111 -7.80 2.39 14.58
CA LEU A 111 -7.25 2.46 13.23
C LEU A 111 -8.36 2.71 12.20
N ALA A 112 -9.52 2.08 12.36
CA ALA A 112 -10.69 2.31 11.53
C ALA A 112 -11.14 3.77 11.63
N ASP A 113 -11.23 4.31 12.85
CA ASP A 113 -11.61 5.70 13.08
C ASP A 113 -10.61 6.70 12.50
N TRP A 114 -9.31 6.43 12.66
CA TRP A 114 -8.28 7.25 12.03
C TRP A 114 -8.39 7.21 10.50
N ILE A 115 -8.53 6.03 9.90
CA ILE A 115 -8.70 5.88 8.44
C ILE A 115 -9.97 6.60 7.96
N ARG A 116 -11.09 6.51 8.69
CA ARG A 116 -12.30 7.29 8.39
C ARG A 116 -12.02 8.78 8.39
N GLY A 117 -11.29 9.27 9.39
CA GLY A 117 -10.89 10.68 9.48
C GLY A 117 -10.05 11.13 8.27
N GLU A 118 -9.04 10.34 7.89
CA GLU A 118 -8.18 10.65 6.74
C GLU A 118 -8.98 10.65 5.42
N VAL A 119 -9.87 9.67 5.23
CA VAL A 119 -10.71 9.60 4.01
C VAL A 119 -11.73 10.75 3.98
N ARG A 120 -12.34 11.09 5.12
CA ARG A 120 -13.24 12.26 5.25
C ARG A 120 -12.54 13.58 4.94
N ALA A 121 -11.26 13.74 5.30
CA ALA A 121 -10.49 14.93 4.98
C ALA A 121 -10.33 15.14 3.46
N THR A 122 -10.45 14.08 2.65
CA THR A 122 -10.48 14.17 1.18
C THR A 122 -11.87 14.53 0.61
N GLY A 123 -12.88 14.66 1.46
CA GLY A 123 -14.27 14.93 1.09
C GLY A 123 -15.10 13.69 0.72
N VAL A 124 -14.67 12.50 1.14
CA VAL A 124 -15.36 11.23 0.93
C VAL A 124 -15.87 10.72 2.28
N GLU A 125 -17.15 10.40 2.39
CA GLU A 125 -17.73 9.78 3.58
C GLU A 125 -17.79 8.25 3.40
N PRO A 126 -16.91 7.47 4.07
CA PRO A 126 -16.91 6.02 3.90
C PRO A 126 -18.08 5.38 4.66
N LEU A 127 -18.81 4.47 4.00
CA LEU A 127 -19.87 3.66 4.61
C LEU A 127 -19.33 2.71 5.68
N ASP A 128 -18.16 2.12 5.42
CA ASP A 128 -17.52 1.17 6.33
C ASP A 128 -16.00 1.10 6.08
N VAL A 129 -15.28 0.52 7.04
CA VAL A 129 -13.86 0.17 6.93
C VAL A 129 -13.69 -1.31 7.20
N ALA A 130 -13.40 -2.08 6.16
CA ALA A 130 -13.22 -3.53 6.22
C ALA A 130 -11.73 -3.89 6.32
N PHE A 131 -11.37 -4.73 7.28
CA PHE A 131 -10.00 -5.23 7.48
C PHE A 131 -9.87 -6.64 6.93
N ILE A 132 -8.97 -6.84 5.97
CA ILE A 132 -8.81 -8.12 5.29
C ILE A 132 -7.35 -8.50 5.07
N SER A 133 -7.12 -9.80 4.89
CA SER A 133 -5.97 -10.30 4.17
C SER A 133 -6.50 -11.06 2.96
N ALA A 134 -6.45 -10.43 1.78
CA ALA A 134 -6.89 -11.08 0.55
C ALA A 134 -6.06 -12.34 0.26
N GLU A 135 -4.73 -12.26 0.45
CA GLU A 135 -3.83 -13.40 0.22
C GLU A 135 -4.10 -14.57 1.17
N LYS A 136 -4.35 -14.30 2.46
CA LYS A 136 -4.68 -15.34 3.45
C LYS A 136 -6.17 -15.63 3.55
N ARG A 137 -7.00 -15.04 2.68
CA ARG A 137 -8.48 -15.12 2.68
C ARG A 137 -9.15 -14.82 4.03
N ARG A 138 -8.54 -13.94 4.84
CA ARG A 138 -9.09 -13.55 6.16
C ARG A 138 -9.94 -12.30 6.03
N GLY A 139 -11.13 -12.31 6.64
CA GLY A 139 -12.06 -11.17 6.63
C GLY A 139 -12.74 -10.92 5.27
N VAL A 140 -12.40 -11.68 4.23
CA VAL A 140 -12.91 -11.50 2.86
C VAL A 140 -14.40 -11.86 2.77
N ASP A 141 -14.85 -12.88 3.50
CA ASP A 141 -16.21 -13.42 3.39
C ASP A 141 -17.30 -12.37 3.69
N ARG A 142 -17.12 -11.58 4.75
CA ARG A 142 -18.05 -10.49 5.09
C ARG A 142 -18.12 -9.40 4.00
N LEU A 143 -16.98 -9.10 3.37
CA LEU A 143 -16.92 -8.14 2.26
C LEU A 143 -17.63 -8.71 1.03
N VAL A 144 -17.40 -9.98 0.72
CA VAL A 144 -18.06 -10.71 -0.37
C VAL A 144 -19.57 -10.74 -0.16
N ASP A 145 -20.06 -11.03 1.05
CA ASP A 145 -21.49 -11.03 1.36
C ASP A 145 -22.17 -9.68 1.12
N ARG A 146 -21.43 -8.58 1.35
CA ARG A 146 -21.91 -7.23 1.04
C ARG A 146 -21.93 -7.00 -0.47
N VAL A 147 -20.84 -7.33 -1.16
CA VAL A 147 -20.70 -7.19 -2.62
C VAL A 147 -21.73 -8.04 -3.37
N ALA A 148 -22.03 -9.25 -2.90
CA ALA A 148 -23.01 -10.15 -3.50
C ALA A 148 -24.42 -9.55 -3.58
N ARG A 149 -24.74 -8.56 -2.75
CA ARG A 149 -26.03 -7.85 -2.73
C ARG A 149 -26.08 -6.65 -3.67
N GLU A 150 -24.96 -6.25 -4.24
CA GLU A 150 -24.84 -5.11 -5.16
C GLU A 150 -25.23 -5.52 -6.59
N THR A 151 -26.44 -6.06 -6.77
CA THR A 151 -26.91 -6.59 -8.07
C THR A 151 -27.52 -5.52 -8.97
N LYS A 152 -27.77 -4.33 -8.44
CA LYS A 152 -28.42 -3.21 -9.15
C LYS A 152 -27.45 -2.15 -9.66
N ARG A 153 -26.22 -2.14 -9.16
CA ARG A 153 -25.21 -1.11 -9.45
C ARG A 153 -23.83 -1.74 -9.53
N PRO A 154 -22.91 -1.16 -10.32
CA PRO A 154 -21.56 -1.70 -10.48
C PRO A 154 -20.73 -1.56 -9.20
N VAL A 155 -19.78 -2.47 -9.02
CA VAL A 155 -18.78 -2.43 -7.96
C VAL A 155 -17.41 -2.15 -8.57
N TYR A 156 -16.77 -1.06 -8.15
CA TYR A 156 -15.46 -0.63 -8.62
C TYR A 156 -14.39 -0.96 -7.59
N VAL A 157 -13.28 -1.57 -8.01
CA VAL A 157 -12.11 -1.76 -7.16
C VAL A 157 -11.08 -0.70 -7.49
N MET A 158 -10.80 0.17 -6.51
CA MET A 158 -9.94 1.35 -6.66
C MET A 158 -8.81 1.32 -5.63
N GLY A 159 -7.68 1.95 -5.94
CA GLY A 159 -6.58 2.17 -5.00
C GLY A 159 -5.22 2.20 -5.68
N MET A 160 -4.20 2.54 -4.91
CA MET A 160 -2.82 2.63 -5.39
C MET A 160 -2.32 1.30 -5.99
N ALA A 161 -1.29 1.34 -6.82
CA ALA A 161 -0.60 0.14 -7.26
C ALA A 161 -0.01 -0.61 -6.05
N ASN A 162 0.04 -1.94 -6.15
CA ASN A 162 0.60 -2.85 -5.15
C ASN A 162 -0.13 -2.96 -3.80
N VAL A 163 -1.29 -2.31 -3.62
CA VAL A 163 -2.14 -2.47 -2.41
C VAL A 163 -2.87 -3.82 -2.34
N GLY A 164 -2.86 -4.60 -3.43
CA GLY A 164 -3.47 -5.92 -3.51
C GLY A 164 -4.88 -5.98 -4.10
N LYS A 165 -5.26 -5.02 -4.95
CA LYS A 165 -6.55 -5.01 -5.67
C LYS A 165 -6.82 -6.31 -6.44
N SER A 166 -5.85 -6.74 -7.25
CA SER A 166 -5.98 -7.96 -8.06
C SER A 166 -6.10 -9.22 -7.19
N THR A 167 -5.35 -9.28 -6.08
CA THR A 167 -5.48 -10.37 -5.09
C THR A 167 -6.87 -10.39 -4.45
N LEU A 168 -7.41 -9.23 -4.10
CA LEU A 168 -8.77 -9.10 -3.57
C LEU A 168 -9.81 -9.55 -4.59
N LEU A 169 -9.72 -9.07 -5.83
CA LEU A 169 -10.60 -9.48 -6.92
C LEU A 169 -10.59 -11.00 -7.10
N ASN A 170 -9.41 -11.61 -7.23
CA ASN A 170 -9.29 -13.06 -7.36
C ASN A 170 -9.95 -13.79 -6.17
N ALA A 171 -9.75 -13.32 -4.94
CA ALA A 171 -10.36 -13.90 -3.74
C ALA A 171 -11.89 -13.75 -3.73
N MET A 172 -12.43 -12.62 -4.21
CA MET A 172 -13.87 -12.41 -4.33
C MET A 172 -14.48 -13.29 -5.43
N VAL A 173 -13.82 -13.41 -6.59
CA VAL A 173 -14.28 -14.24 -7.70
C VAL A 173 -14.39 -15.70 -7.28
N GLU A 174 -13.37 -16.23 -6.60
CA GLU A 174 -13.35 -17.59 -6.07
C GLU A 174 -14.50 -17.86 -5.09
N ARG A 175 -14.93 -16.85 -4.31
CA ARG A 175 -16.03 -16.98 -3.34
C ARG A 175 -17.41 -16.72 -3.92
N LEU A 176 -17.53 -15.83 -4.90
CA LEU A 176 -18.80 -15.47 -5.54
C LEU A 176 -19.22 -16.48 -6.61
N SER A 177 -18.25 -17.13 -7.26
CA SER A 177 -18.51 -17.98 -8.43
C SER A 177 -18.58 -19.45 -8.04
N GLU A 178 -19.75 -20.07 -8.19
CA GLU A 178 -19.91 -21.54 -8.01
C GLU A 178 -19.49 -22.34 -9.27
N ARG A 179 -19.24 -21.68 -10.42
CA ARG A 179 -19.06 -22.34 -11.73
C ARG A 179 -17.76 -21.96 -12.46
N LYS A 180 -17.21 -22.95 -13.17
CA LYS A 180 -16.09 -22.87 -14.14
C LYS A 180 -16.53 -22.33 -15.52
N GLN A 181 -17.43 -21.35 -15.60
CA GLN A 181 -17.74 -20.73 -16.90
C GLN A 181 -16.70 -19.65 -17.23
N PRO A 182 -16.31 -19.51 -18.52
CA PRO A 182 -15.40 -18.46 -18.92
C PRO A 182 -16.04 -17.10 -18.67
N PHE A 183 -15.31 -16.25 -17.97
CA PHE A 183 -15.71 -14.92 -17.62
C PHE A 183 -15.77 -13.99 -18.84
N THR A 184 -16.69 -13.04 -18.85
CA THR A 184 -16.76 -12.06 -19.95
C THR A 184 -15.91 -10.85 -19.62
N VAL A 185 -14.87 -10.60 -20.43
CA VAL A 185 -14.09 -9.37 -20.41
C VAL A 185 -14.57 -8.47 -21.53
N SER A 186 -14.89 -7.22 -21.22
CA SER A 186 -15.24 -6.22 -22.23
C SER A 186 -14.65 -4.86 -21.88
N ARG A 187 -14.43 -4.05 -22.92
CA ARG A 187 -14.06 -2.63 -22.80
C ARG A 187 -15.33 -1.83 -22.56
N ARG A 188 -15.27 -0.82 -21.68
CA ARG A 188 -16.34 0.19 -21.60
C ARG A 188 -16.20 1.16 -22.79
N PRO A 189 -17.23 1.34 -23.63
CA PRO A 189 -17.22 2.35 -24.70
C PRO A 189 -16.84 3.74 -24.17
N GLY A 190 -16.03 4.49 -24.91
CA GLY A 190 -15.59 5.84 -24.51
C GLY A 190 -14.37 5.91 -23.58
N THR A 191 -13.82 4.78 -23.12
CA THR A 191 -12.62 4.76 -22.25
C THR A 191 -11.41 4.19 -22.99
N THR A 192 -10.25 4.86 -22.93
CA THR A 192 -8.95 4.39 -23.44
C THR A 192 -8.25 3.43 -22.47
N LEU A 193 -8.86 3.17 -21.32
CA LEU A 193 -8.31 2.33 -20.26
C LEU A 193 -8.51 0.84 -20.52
N ALA A 194 -7.49 0.05 -20.15
CA ALA A 194 -7.59 -1.38 -19.93
C ALA A 194 -8.34 -1.70 -18.62
N MET A 195 -9.57 -1.23 -18.49
CA MET A 195 -10.45 -1.74 -17.44
C MET A 195 -10.90 -3.15 -17.79
N SER A 196 -11.09 -3.96 -16.77
CA SER A 196 -11.67 -5.29 -16.94
C SER A 196 -12.97 -5.33 -16.17
N ARG A 197 -14.08 -5.46 -16.91
CA ARG A 197 -15.39 -5.80 -16.38
C ARG A 197 -15.44 -7.31 -16.19
N LEU A 198 -16.10 -7.71 -15.11
CA LEU A 198 -16.39 -9.08 -14.79
C LEU A 198 -17.84 -9.19 -14.34
N GLU A 199 -18.59 -10.09 -14.95
CA GLU A 199 -19.96 -10.41 -14.54
C GLU A 199 -19.96 -11.77 -13.86
N ILE A 200 -20.54 -11.84 -12.67
CA ILE A 200 -20.61 -13.05 -11.86
C ILE A 200 -22.07 -13.28 -11.45
N GLU A 201 -22.59 -14.47 -11.72
CA GLU A 201 -23.85 -14.92 -11.15
C GLU A 201 -23.64 -15.27 -9.68
N GLY A 202 -24.09 -14.38 -8.80
CA GLY A 202 -24.02 -14.57 -7.35
C GLY A 202 -25.33 -15.08 -6.75
N PRO A 203 -25.36 -15.34 -5.42
CA PRO A 203 -26.53 -15.91 -4.75
C PRO A 203 -27.78 -15.00 -4.76
N TYR A 204 -27.60 -13.70 -4.96
CA TYR A 204 -28.70 -12.72 -5.02
C TYR A 204 -28.98 -12.21 -6.45
N GLY A 205 -28.28 -12.76 -7.45
CA GLY A 205 -28.31 -12.34 -8.85
C GLY A 205 -26.95 -11.89 -9.38
N ARG A 206 -26.95 -11.34 -10.60
CA ARG A 206 -25.74 -10.91 -11.30
C ARG A 206 -25.08 -9.71 -10.63
N VAL A 207 -23.78 -9.81 -10.39
CA VAL A 207 -22.91 -8.74 -9.88
C VAL A 207 -21.93 -8.31 -10.96
N GLU A 208 -21.75 -7.00 -11.13
CA GLU A 208 -20.78 -6.43 -12.07
C GLU A 208 -19.57 -5.86 -11.31
N LEU A 209 -18.41 -6.49 -11.43
CA LEU A 209 -17.14 -6.02 -10.87
C LEU A 209 -16.30 -5.32 -11.94
N PHE A 210 -15.70 -4.20 -11.57
CA PHE A 210 -14.80 -3.44 -12.43
C PHE A 210 -13.43 -3.29 -11.77
N ASP A 211 -12.41 -3.85 -12.42
CA ASP A 211 -11.01 -3.64 -12.05
C ASP A 211 -10.51 -2.34 -12.70
N THR A 212 -10.12 -1.39 -11.85
CA THR A 212 -9.45 -0.16 -12.28
C THR A 212 -7.93 -0.34 -12.11
N PRO A 213 -7.10 0.16 -13.05
CA PRO A 213 -5.66 0.13 -12.84
C PRO A 213 -5.23 0.81 -11.55
N GLY A 214 -4.10 0.38 -11.01
CA GLY A 214 -3.52 1.03 -9.85
C GLY A 214 -2.94 2.39 -10.18
N LEU A 215 -3.31 3.38 -9.37
CA LEU A 215 -2.63 4.66 -9.38
C LEU A 215 -1.20 4.48 -8.85
N MET A 216 -0.20 4.97 -9.57
CA MET A 216 1.18 5.09 -9.06
C MET A 216 1.48 6.55 -8.79
N TYR A 217 2.06 6.81 -7.61
CA TYR A 217 2.74 8.06 -7.38
C TYR A 217 4.23 7.86 -7.72
N THR A 218 5.04 8.91 -7.59
CA THR A 218 6.50 8.82 -7.73
C THR A 218 7.21 9.03 -6.39
N SER A 219 6.43 9.00 -5.31
CA SER A 219 6.81 9.36 -3.94
C SER A 219 6.99 8.16 -3.02
N ARG A 220 6.86 6.91 -3.50
CA ARG A 220 7.08 5.69 -2.69
C ARG A 220 8.33 4.94 -3.12
N VAL A 221 9.01 4.35 -2.14
CA VAL A 221 10.24 3.58 -2.39
C VAL A 221 10.03 2.43 -3.38
N ILE A 222 8.91 1.72 -3.26
CA ILE A 222 8.60 0.55 -4.10
C ILE A 222 8.36 0.87 -5.58
N GLU A 223 8.15 2.13 -5.94
CA GLU A 223 7.91 2.56 -7.34
C GLU A 223 9.22 2.79 -8.09
N ARG A 224 10.35 2.91 -7.38
CA ARG A 224 11.68 3.25 -7.95
C ARG A 224 12.71 2.13 -7.81
N LEU A 225 12.28 0.95 -7.36
CA LEU A 225 13.15 -0.20 -7.15
C LEU A 225 12.84 -1.30 -8.17
N CYS A 226 13.88 -1.97 -8.65
CA CYS A 226 13.74 -3.17 -9.47
C CYS A 226 13.20 -4.35 -8.66
N GLY A 227 12.77 -5.42 -9.35
CA GLY A 227 12.21 -6.61 -8.73
C GLY A 227 13.11 -7.26 -7.67
N ASP A 228 14.43 -7.24 -7.85
CA ASP A 228 15.38 -7.77 -6.87
C ASP A 228 15.48 -6.90 -5.61
N CYS A 229 15.45 -5.58 -5.78
CA CYS A 229 15.42 -4.65 -4.65
C CYS A 229 14.12 -4.74 -3.85
N LEU A 230 12.98 -4.97 -4.53
CA LEU A 230 11.67 -5.15 -3.87
C LEU A 230 11.67 -6.31 -2.88
N LYS A 231 12.53 -7.33 -3.09
CA LYS A 231 12.66 -8.48 -2.18
C LYS A 231 13.11 -8.09 -0.78
N TRP A 232 13.83 -6.97 -0.65
CA TRP A 232 14.33 -6.44 0.62
C TRP A 232 13.32 -5.54 1.32
N VAL A 233 12.56 -4.75 0.57
CA VAL A 233 11.70 -3.69 1.13
C VAL A 233 10.24 -4.10 1.34
N VAL A 234 9.69 -5.00 0.52
CA VAL A 234 8.29 -5.41 0.62
C VAL A 234 8.16 -6.57 1.62
N PRO A 235 7.41 -6.42 2.72
CA PRO A 235 7.17 -7.53 3.65
C PRO A 235 6.40 -8.67 2.97
N ARG A 236 6.87 -9.91 3.17
CA ARG A 236 6.21 -11.15 2.69
C ARG A 236 5.58 -11.98 3.81
N SER A 237 5.83 -11.58 5.04
CA SER A 237 5.36 -12.23 6.25
C SER A 237 5.14 -11.18 7.31
N ARG A 238 4.48 -11.58 8.40
CA ARG A 238 4.25 -10.73 9.57
C ARG A 238 5.53 -9.98 9.95
N VAL A 239 5.42 -8.65 10.00
CA VAL A 239 6.54 -7.77 10.33
C VAL A 239 6.86 -7.91 11.81
N ARG A 240 8.13 -8.18 12.10
CA ARG A 240 8.65 -8.29 13.45
C ARG A 240 9.14 -6.91 13.89
N PRO A 241 8.64 -6.37 15.03
CA PRO A 241 9.15 -5.11 15.55
C PRO A 241 10.64 -5.23 15.88
N ARG A 242 11.49 -4.39 15.27
CA ARG A 242 12.94 -4.39 15.53
C ARG A 242 13.29 -3.21 16.43
N VAL A 243 13.65 -3.50 17.67
CA VAL A 243 13.91 -2.50 18.69
C VAL A 243 15.38 -2.10 18.68
N TYR A 244 15.65 -0.79 18.60
CA TYR A 244 17.00 -0.24 18.71
C TYR A 244 17.03 0.80 19.82
N GLN A 245 18.10 0.77 20.62
CA GLN A 245 18.43 1.84 21.56
C GLN A 245 19.42 2.77 20.88
N LEU A 246 19.01 4.02 20.70
CA LEU A 246 19.84 5.06 20.08
C LEU A 246 20.39 6.00 21.15
N ASN A 247 21.69 6.24 21.04
CA ASN A 247 22.40 7.28 21.79
C ASN A 247 22.72 8.45 20.86
N PRO A 248 22.90 9.67 21.41
CA PRO A 248 23.50 10.78 20.67
C PRO A 248 24.82 10.36 20.00
N GLY A 249 25.04 10.85 18.78
CA GLY A 249 26.22 10.51 17.99
C GLY A 249 26.15 9.14 17.29
N GLN A 250 25.00 8.48 17.24
CA GLN A 250 24.80 7.25 16.47
C GLN A 250 24.02 7.49 15.17
N ALA A 251 24.30 6.65 14.18
CA ALA A 251 23.56 6.56 12.93
C ALA A 251 22.97 5.16 12.74
N LEU A 252 21.80 5.08 12.12
CA LEU A 252 21.08 3.86 11.79
C LEU A 252 20.66 3.92 10.32
N PHE A 253 21.13 2.97 9.54
CA PHE A 253 20.79 2.79 8.13
C PHE A 253 19.63 1.80 7.97
N LEU A 254 18.66 2.12 7.13
CA LEU A 254 17.62 1.22 6.65
C LEU A 254 17.91 0.94 5.18
N GLY A 255 18.69 -0.12 4.94
CA GLY A 255 19.47 -0.27 3.71
C GLY A 255 20.28 0.99 3.40
N GLY A 256 20.59 1.20 2.13
CA GLY A 256 21.12 2.44 1.58
C GLY A 256 20.03 3.48 1.27
N LEU A 257 18.80 3.26 1.74
CA LEU A 257 17.64 4.08 1.42
C LEU A 257 17.51 5.23 2.40
N VAL A 258 17.50 4.96 3.70
CA VAL A 258 17.28 5.96 4.76
C VAL A 258 18.40 5.88 5.80
N ARG A 259 18.91 7.04 6.21
CA ARG A 259 19.87 7.20 7.30
C ARG A 259 19.23 8.04 8.39
N LEU A 260 19.18 7.52 9.61
CA LEU A 260 18.73 8.23 10.81
C LEU A 260 19.93 8.50 11.70
N GLU A 261 20.15 9.76 12.07
CA GLU A 261 21.22 10.20 12.96
C GLU A 261 20.63 10.83 14.21
N THR A 262 21.07 10.41 15.40
CA THR A 262 20.74 11.11 16.65
C THR A 262 21.81 12.17 16.90
N LEU A 263 21.44 13.44 16.83
CA LEU A 263 22.35 14.56 17.02
C LEU A 263 22.53 14.85 18.51
N GLU A 264 21.42 15.00 19.22
CA GLU A 264 21.39 15.33 20.64
C GLU A 264 20.21 14.62 21.35
N GLY A 265 20.25 14.64 22.68
CA GLY A 265 19.12 14.23 23.53
C GLY A 265 19.42 13.02 24.39
N GLU A 266 18.36 12.36 24.82
CA GLU A 266 18.42 11.23 25.75
C GLU A 266 18.51 9.90 25.00
N ARG A 267 19.16 8.92 25.64
CA ARG A 267 19.10 7.52 25.22
C ARG A 267 17.64 7.07 25.20
N GLN A 268 17.19 6.60 24.03
CA GLN A 268 15.82 6.16 23.87
C GLN A 268 15.66 5.03 22.86
N GLY A 269 14.55 4.32 23.01
CA GLY A 269 14.17 3.25 22.11
C GLY A 269 13.42 3.78 20.90
N ILE A 270 13.80 3.31 19.72
CA ILE A 270 12.96 3.35 18.53
C ILE A 270 12.60 1.93 18.13
N VAL A 271 11.45 1.77 17.49
CA VAL A 271 10.98 0.49 16.96
C VAL A 271 10.77 0.61 15.47
N LEU A 272 11.48 -0.20 14.70
CA LEU A 272 11.31 -0.25 13.25
C LEU A 272 10.24 -1.26 12.90
N TYR A 273 9.27 -0.81 12.11
CA TYR A 273 8.29 -1.65 11.43
C TYR A 273 8.57 -1.53 9.93
N VAL A 274 9.49 -2.36 9.47
CA VAL A 274 9.97 -2.46 8.08
C VAL A 274 10.00 -3.94 7.70
N SER A 275 10.22 -4.26 6.42
CA SER A 275 10.41 -5.66 6.01
C SER A 275 11.46 -6.37 6.89
N ASN A 276 11.17 -7.63 7.25
CA ASN A 276 12.06 -8.46 8.06
C ASN A 276 13.42 -8.69 7.36
N GLU A 277 13.41 -8.65 6.02
CA GLU A 277 14.61 -8.84 5.20
C GLU A 277 15.44 -7.56 5.07
N LEU A 278 14.87 -6.37 5.32
CA LEU A 278 15.56 -5.11 5.10
C LEU A 278 16.84 -5.03 5.96
N PRO A 279 18.03 -4.86 5.37
CA PRO A 279 19.25 -4.68 6.14
C PRO A 279 19.15 -3.44 7.01
N VAL A 280 19.50 -3.56 8.29
CA VAL A 280 19.60 -2.40 9.19
C VAL A 280 20.96 -2.43 9.86
N HIS A 281 21.71 -1.36 9.68
CA HIS A 281 23.07 -1.24 10.19
C HIS A 281 23.18 -0.03 11.12
N ARG A 282 23.78 -0.24 12.31
CA ARG A 282 24.03 0.82 13.28
C ARG A 282 25.52 1.11 13.36
N THR A 283 25.89 2.37 13.23
CA THR A 283 27.28 2.84 13.36
C THR A 283 27.36 4.13 14.16
N LYS A 284 28.57 4.63 14.41
CA LYS A 284 28.78 5.98 14.94
C LYS A 284 28.56 7.00 13.82
N ARG A 285 27.97 8.15 14.17
CA ARG A 285 27.69 9.24 13.22
C ARG A 285 28.95 9.70 12.49
N GLU A 286 30.08 9.80 13.20
CA GLU A 286 31.38 10.18 12.64
C GLU A 286 31.90 9.22 11.53
N ARG A 287 31.38 7.98 11.47
CA ARG A 287 31.74 6.97 10.47
C ARG A 287 30.63 6.74 9.43
N ALA A 288 29.52 7.46 9.53
CA ALA A 288 28.34 7.13 8.74
C ALA A 288 28.58 7.39 7.24
N ASP A 289 29.27 8.48 6.89
CA ASP A 289 29.57 8.82 5.50
C ASP A 289 30.53 7.80 4.85
N SER A 290 31.64 7.47 5.52
CA SER A 290 32.60 6.48 5.01
C SER A 290 31.97 5.09 4.91
N PHE A 291 31.18 4.70 5.91
CA PHE A 291 30.46 3.43 5.89
C PHE A 291 29.48 3.34 4.72
N PHE A 292 28.75 4.41 4.42
CA PHE A 292 27.82 4.43 3.29
C PHE A 292 28.56 4.31 1.95
N ALA A 293 29.70 4.99 1.80
CA ALA A 293 30.50 4.93 0.58
C ALA A 293 31.10 3.53 0.35
N GLU A 294 31.62 2.90 1.40
CA GLU A 294 32.28 1.59 1.33
C GLU A 294 31.28 0.43 1.22
N HIS A 295 30.15 0.51 1.93
CA HIS A 295 29.27 -0.63 2.16
C HIS A 295 27.85 -0.52 1.57
N ARG A 296 27.69 0.31 0.52
CA ARG A 296 26.40 0.55 -0.12
C ARG A 296 25.75 -0.73 -0.67
N TYR A 297 26.54 -1.64 -1.23
CA TYR A 297 26.03 -2.76 -2.02
C TYR A 297 26.20 -4.14 -1.37
N ASP A 298 27.11 -4.29 -0.42
CA ASP A 298 27.40 -5.56 0.28
C ASP A 298 26.62 -5.69 1.61
N ILE A 299 26.64 -4.66 2.46
CA ILE A 299 25.96 -4.64 3.76
C ILE A 299 24.59 -3.96 3.66
N LEU A 300 24.53 -2.80 3.02
CA LEU A 300 23.28 -2.04 2.90
C LEU A 300 22.34 -2.58 1.81
N LYS A 301 22.90 -3.24 0.79
CA LYS A 301 22.27 -4.06 -0.29
C LYS A 301 21.21 -3.40 -1.18
N VAL A 302 20.47 -2.42 -0.69
CA VAL A 302 19.34 -1.80 -1.38
C VAL A 302 19.42 -0.28 -1.24
N PRO A 303 19.37 0.51 -2.32
CA PRO A 303 19.18 0.09 -3.70
C PRO A 303 20.43 -0.63 -4.25
N CYS A 304 20.23 -1.54 -5.21
CA CYS A 304 21.34 -2.09 -6.00
C CYS A 304 21.89 -1.03 -6.96
N GLU A 305 23.04 -1.31 -7.58
CA GLU A 305 23.69 -0.39 -8.54
C GLU A 305 22.75 0.08 -9.65
N ALA A 306 21.98 -0.83 -10.26
CA ALA A 306 21.04 -0.49 -11.33
C ALA A 306 19.89 0.43 -10.89
N CYS A 307 19.62 0.52 -9.59
CA CYS A 307 18.62 1.43 -9.04
C CYS A 307 19.24 2.70 -8.43
N ALA A 308 20.57 2.79 -8.35
CA ALA A 308 21.27 3.78 -7.53
C ALA A 308 20.95 5.24 -7.92
N ASP A 309 20.84 5.52 -9.22
CA ASP A 309 20.60 6.85 -9.78
C ASP A 309 19.33 7.50 -9.25
N ALA A 310 18.27 6.70 -9.07
CA ALA A 310 17.02 7.17 -8.51
C ALA A 310 17.12 7.60 -7.03
N PHE A 311 18.24 7.34 -6.34
CA PHE A 311 18.43 7.57 -4.90
C PHE A 311 19.66 8.45 -4.59
N VAL A 312 20.28 9.06 -5.62
CA VAL A 312 21.47 9.91 -5.47
C VAL A 312 21.15 11.22 -4.78
N ASP A 313 20.07 11.90 -5.20
CA ASP A 313 19.64 13.15 -4.58
C ASP A 313 18.97 12.87 -3.23
N ARG A 314 19.47 13.52 -2.18
CA ARG A 314 19.08 13.26 -0.80
C ARG A 314 18.69 14.55 -0.10
N ARG A 315 17.64 14.46 0.70
CA ARG A 315 17.16 15.53 1.58
C ARG A 315 17.29 15.08 3.04
N SER A 316 17.48 16.05 3.92
CA SER A 316 17.43 15.86 5.37
C SER A 316 16.16 16.46 5.96
N TRP A 317 15.62 15.77 6.96
CA TRP A 317 14.51 16.21 7.82
C TRP A 317 14.96 16.20 9.27
N LEU A 318 14.72 17.29 9.98
CA LEU A 318 14.96 17.40 11.41
C LEU A 318 13.75 16.92 12.22
N VAL A 319 14.00 16.03 13.17
CA VAL A 319 13.02 15.51 14.10
C VAL A 319 13.37 15.97 15.50
N ALA A 320 12.44 16.62 16.18
CA ALA A 320 12.65 17.14 17.53
C ALA A 320 11.58 16.66 18.53
N ALA A 321 12.02 16.38 19.75
CA ALA A 321 11.18 16.37 20.94
C ALA A 321 11.94 17.08 22.07
N PRO A 322 11.37 18.08 22.76
CA PRO A 322 10.07 18.71 22.51
C PRO A 322 10.02 19.43 21.15
N PRO A 323 8.83 19.87 20.69
CA PRO A 323 8.67 20.61 19.44
C PRO A 323 9.60 21.82 19.34
N ARG A 324 10.19 22.03 18.15
CA ARG A 324 11.04 23.18 17.82
C ARG A 324 10.57 23.83 16.53
N ARG A 325 10.84 25.14 16.38
CA ARG A 325 10.45 25.91 15.18
C ARG A 325 11.27 25.54 13.93
N ASP A 326 12.51 25.10 14.13
CA ASP A 326 13.45 24.72 13.07
C ASP A 326 13.38 23.23 12.70
N ALA A 327 12.49 22.46 13.33
CA ALA A 327 12.32 21.04 13.04
C ALA A 327 11.22 20.81 11.99
N ASP A 328 11.50 19.96 10.99
CA ASP A 328 10.49 19.50 10.03
C ASP A 328 9.39 18.68 10.72
N PHE A 329 9.77 17.85 11.71
CA PHE A 329 8.84 17.02 12.47
C PHE A 329 9.03 17.21 13.97
N SER A 330 7.90 17.30 14.68
CA SER A 330 7.88 17.44 16.14
C SER A 330 7.12 16.27 16.76
N LEU A 331 7.79 15.56 17.68
CA LEU A 331 7.20 14.46 18.44
C LEU A 331 6.58 15.00 19.74
N GLY A 332 5.30 14.68 19.97
CA GLY A 332 4.64 14.94 21.25
C GLY A 332 5.14 14.01 22.35
N LYS A 333 4.73 14.24 23.61
CA LYS A 333 5.17 13.42 24.77
C LYS A 333 4.91 11.92 24.61
N ARG A 334 3.83 11.55 23.92
CA ARG A 334 3.47 10.14 23.63
C ARG A 334 4.27 9.53 22.48
N GLY A 335 5.13 10.31 21.82
CA GLY A 335 5.83 9.91 20.61
C GLY A 335 4.92 9.90 19.38
N GLY A 336 5.40 9.27 18.31
CA GLY A 336 4.68 9.16 17.04
C GLY A 336 5.39 8.18 16.11
N ASP A 337 4.76 7.90 14.98
CA ASP A 337 5.38 7.17 13.88
C ASP A 337 5.89 8.14 12.83
N ILE A 338 7.15 7.99 12.45
CA ILE A 338 7.69 8.60 11.23
C ILE A 338 7.49 7.62 10.10
N VAL A 339 6.65 7.98 9.15
CA VAL A 339 6.25 7.14 8.03
C VAL A 339 7.24 7.31 6.89
N LEU A 340 7.67 6.18 6.33
CA LEU A 340 8.57 6.06 5.19
C LEU A 340 7.78 5.39 4.05
N PRO A 341 7.15 6.14 3.14
CA PRO A 341 6.24 5.58 2.14
C PRO A 341 6.85 4.45 1.31
N GLY A 342 6.19 3.30 1.29
CA GLY A 342 6.66 2.07 0.64
C GLY A 342 7.79 1.31 1.37
N LEU A 343 8.27 1.78 2.52
CA LEU A 343 9.32 1.11 3.30
C LEU A 343 8.83 0.64 4.68
N GLY A 344 7.89 1.38 5.28
CA GLY A 344 7.33 1.10 6.61
C GLY A 344 7.35 2.35 7.48
N TRP A 345 7.59 2.20 8.78
CA TRP A 345 7.69 3.35 9.70
C TRP A 345 8.64 3.11 10.88
N ILE A 346 9.02 4.21 11.50
CA ILE A 346 9.83 4.26 12.73
C ILE A 346 8.93 4.77 13.85
N ALA A 347 8.58 3.89 14.79
CA ALA A 347 7.88 4.29 16.01
C ALA A 347 8.89 4.88 17.00
N TRP A 348 8.73 6.15 17.32
CA TRP A 348 9.67 6.92 18.14
C TRP A 348 9.01 7.37 19.45
N THR A 349 9.73 7.28 20.57
CA THR A 349 9.30 7.85 21.85
C THR A 349 9.38 9.37 21.88
N GLY A 350 8.51 10.03 22.65
CA GLY A 350 8.54 11.48 22.84
C GLY A 350 9.59 11.98 23.84
N ARG A 351 10.70 11.24 24.05
CA ARG A 351 11.79 11.66 24.94
C ARG A 351 12.64 12.72 24.25
N ARG A 352 13.38 13.51 25.03
CA ARG A 352 14.17 14.62 24.47
C ARG A 352 15.10 14.12 23.36
N THR A 353 14.96 14.64 22.16
CA THR A 353 15.78 14.27 21.00
C THR A 353 15.89 15.42 20.02
N LEU A 354 17.05 15.51 19.38
CA LEU A 354 17.22 16.15 18.09
C LEU A 354 17.87 15.12 17.18
N ALA A 355 17.18 14.79 16.09
CA ALA A 355 17.64 13.82 15.13
C ALA A 355 17.50 14.32 13.71
N ARG A 356 18.27 13.74 12.81
CA ARG A 356 18.21 13.97 11.38
C ARG A 356 17.84 12.67 10.69
N ILE A 357 16.85 12.71 9.82
CA ILE A 357 16.57 11.62 8.89
C ILE A 357 16.96 12.11 7.52
N GLU A 358 17.79 11.35 6.84
CA GLU A 358 18.19 11.61 5.47
C GLU A 358 17.67 10.49 4.57
N ALA A 359 16.96 10.87 3.53
CA ALA A 359 16.33 9.97 2.56
C ALA A 359 16.37 10.60 1.16
N PRO A 360 16.00 9.88 0.10
CA PRO A 360 15.95 10.45 -1.24
C PRO A 360 15.04 11.67 -1.30
N ALA A 361 15.42 12.71 -2.03
CA ALA A 361 14.72 14.00 -2.01
C ALA A 361 13.24 13.92 -2.45
N TRP A 362 12.91 12.98 -3.34
CA TRP A 362 11.53 12.72 -3.78
C TRP A 362 10.67 11.95 -2.76
N LEU A 363 11.29 11.34 -1.74
CA LEU A 363 10.55 10.61 -0.71
C LEU A 363 9.98 11.61 0.30
N THR A 364 8.66 11.75 0.33
CA THR A 364 8.01 12.66 1.27
C THR A 364 7.70 11.92 2.57
N LEU A 365 8.44 12.24 3.63
CA LEU A 365 8.18 11.70 4.97
C LEU A 365 6.95 12.38 5.60
N SER A 366 6.27 11.66 6.49
CA SER A 366 5.17 12.21 7.27
C SER A 366 5.18 11.66 8.69
N ILE A 367 4.40 12.29 9.57
CA ILE A 367 4.20 11.85 10.95
C ILE A 367 2.74 11.50 11.19
N ARG A 368 2.50 10.45 11.97
CA ARG A 368 1.15 10.08 12.44
C ARG A 368 1.16 9.61 13.90
N PRO A 369 -0.01 9.51 14.55
CA PRO A 369 -0.12 8.76 15.81
C PRO A 369 0.38 7.33 15.63
N ARG A 370 0.94 6.73 16.69
CA ARG A 370 1.52 5.39 16.59
C ARG A 370 0.51 4.38 16.08
N LEU A 371 0.81 3.71 14.97
CA LEU A 371 -0.05 2.67 14.44
C LEU A 371 -0.15 1.57 15.46
N VAL A 372 0.97 0.94 15.87
CA VAL A 372 0.96 -0.11 16.89
C VAL A 372 0.90 0.49 18.29
N GLY A 373 -0.09 0.09 19.08
CA GLY A 373 -0.31 0.51 20.47
C GLY A 373 -1.33 1.64 20.64
N VAL A 374 -1.28 2.69 19.80
CA VAL A 374 -2.21 3.83 19.87
C VAL A 374 -3.38 3.67 18.90
N LEU A 375 -3.13 3.50 17.59
CA LEU A 375 -4.21 3.26 16.61
C LEU A 375 -4.63 1.78 16.59
N ALA A 376 -3.71 0.89 16.90
CA ALA A 376 -3.92 -0.52 17.09
C ALA A 376 -3.82 -0.84 18.58
N HIS A 377 -4.93 -0.68 19.29
CA HIS A 377 -5.00 -1.08 20.69
C HIS A 377 -4.99 -2.60 20.83
N ARG A 378 -4.39 -3.12 21.90
CA ARG A 378 -4.64 -4.52 22.27
C ARG A 378 -6.08 -4.64 22.73
N VAL A 379 -6.81 -5.64 22.22
CA VAL A 379 -8.05 -6.07 22.87
C VAL A 379 -7.64 -6.58 24.25
N GLN A 380 -7.94 -5.82 25.30
CA GLN A 380 -7.89 -6.37 26.65
C GLN A 380 -9.01 -7.40 26.71
N HIS A 381 -8.66 -8.70 26.66
CA HIS A 381 -9.59 -9.70 27.13
C HIS A 381 -9.98 -9.31 28.55
N PRO A 382 -11.28 -9.24 28.90
CA PRO A 382 -11.65 -9.09 30.28
C PRO A 382 -11.05 -10.29 31.01
N GLN A 383 -10.10 -10.02 31.91
CA GLN A 383 -9.67 -11.03 32.85
C GLN A 383 -10.93 -11.50 33.56
N GLY A 384 -11.25 -12.79 33.39
CA GLY A 384 -12.35 -13.40 34.09
C GLY A 384 -12.21 -13.09 35.56
N GLY A 385 -13.12 -12.26 36.06
CA GLY A 385 -13.26 -12.01 37.48
C GLY A 385 -13.49 -13.36 38.15
N GLY A 386 -12.52 -13.76 38.96
CA GLY A 386 -12.82 -14.61 40.09
C GLY A 386 -13.74 -13.83 41.03
N ASP A 387 -14.80 -14.50 41.45
CA ASP A 387 -15.56 -14.37 42.69
C ASP A 387 -16.77 -15.31 42.51
N GLY A 388 -17.00 -16.36 43.30
CA GLY A 388 -16.42 -16.77 44.57
C GLY A 388 -17.00 -18.14 44.95
N PRO A 389 -17.38 -18.32 46.22
CA PRO A 389 -16.88 -19.32 47.17
C PRO A 389 -17.17 -20.79 46.87
#